data_AF-A0A931YZ66-F1
#
_entry.id   AF-A0A931YZ66-F1
#
_cell.length_a   1.000
_cell.length_b   1.000
_cell.length_c   1.000
_cell.angle_alpha   90.00
_cell.angle_beta   90.00
_cell.angle_gamma   90.00
#
_symmetry.space_group_name_H-M   'P 1'
#
loop_
_entity.id
_entity.type
_entity.pdbx_description
1 polymer ?
#
loop_
_entity_poly.entity_id
_entity_poly.type
_entity_poly.pdbx_seq_one_letter_code
_entity_poly.pdbx_strand_id
1 'polypeptide(L)' 'MANTLSVEYPKDLLQHVGRELGPSDWVTVDQTTIDTFADATGDHQWIHVD' A
#
# COMPACT_ATOMS: atom_id res chain seq x y z
N MET A 1 -6.05 11.46 7.61
CA MET A 1 -7.32 10.70 7.76
C MET A 1 -8.05 10.75 6.43
N ALA A 2 -7.60 9.95 5.48
CA ALA A 2 -8.31 9.73 4.22
C ALA A 2 -9.74 9.24 4.51
N ASN A 3 -10.68 9.63 3.64
CA ASN A 3 -12.09 9.26 3.79
C ASN A 3 -12.29 7.78 3.44
N THR A 4 -12.28 6.91 4.45
CA THR A 4 -12.49 5.46 4.26
C THR A 4 -13.89 5.17 3.76
N LEU A 5 -14.00 4.50 2.61
CA LEU A 5 -15.25 3.93 2.14
C LEU A 5 -15.54 2.65 2.92
N SER A 6 -16.63 2.65 3.69
CA SER A 6 -17.16 1.47 4.36
C SER A 6 -18.43 1.00 3.65
N VAL A 7 -18.55 -0.30 3.42
CA VAL A 7 -19.71 -0.93 2.77
C VAL A 7 -20.21 -2.10 3.62
N GLU A 8 -21.50 -2.42 3.53
CA GLU A 8 -22.14 -3.46 4.35
C GLU A 8 -21.85 -4.87 3.82
N TYR A 9 -21.92 -5.06 2.50
CA TYR A 9 -21.59 -6.32 1.84
C TYR A 9 -20.60 -6.12 0.69
N PRO A 10 -19.77 -7.13 0.35
CA PRO A 10 -18.81 -7.02 -0.75
C PRO A 10 -19.43 -6.61 -2.10
N LYS A 11 -20.68 -7.05 -2.37
CA LYS A 11 -21.42 -6.70 -3.58
C LYS A 11 -21.73 -5.20 -3.70
N ASP A 12 -21.77 -4.46 -2.59
CA ASP A 12 -22.13 -3.04 -2.58
C ASP A 12 -21.00 -2.16 -3.14
N LEU A 13 -19.77 -2.68 -3.22
CA LEU A 13 -18.65 -2.02 -3.92
C LEU A 13 -18.98 -1.71 -5.38
N LEU A 14 -19.83 -2.51 -6.02
CA LEU A 14 -20.23 -2.30 -7.42
C LEU A 14 -20.93 -0.96 -7.63
N GLN A 15 -21.56 -0.40 -6.60
CA GLN A 15 -22.23 0.91 -6.64
C GLN A 15 -21.23 2.08 -6.69
N HIS A 16 -19.96 1.82 -6.44
CA HIS A 16 -18.89 2.81 -6.40
C HIS A 16 -17.89 2.68 -7.55
N VAL A 17 -18.19 1.88 -8.57
CA VAL A 17 -17.36 1.79 -9.79
C VAL A 17 -17.24 3.18 -10.43
N GLY A 18 -16.01 3.60 -10.70
CA GLY A 18 -15.69 4.92 -11.27
C GLY A 18 -15.56 6.06 -10.24
N ARG A 19 -15.77 5.79 -8.94
CA ARG A 19 -15.54 6.76 -7.88
C ARG A 19 -14.04 6.85 -7.53
N GLU A 20 -13.49 8.05 -7.52
CA GLU A 20 -12.16 8.31 -6.95
C GLU A 20 -12.20 8.25 -5.40
N LEU A 21 -11.26 7.54 -4.79
CA LEU A 21 -11.17 7.36 -3.32
C LEU A 21 -10.17 8.31 -2.65
N GLY A 22 -9.37 9.03 -3.44
CA GLY A 22 -8.29 9.89 -2.95
C GLY A 22 -7.03 9.12 -2.53
N PRO A 23 -5.95 9.85 -2.19
CA PRO A 23 -4.69 9.25 -1.74
C PRO A 23 -4.80 8.68 -0.32
N SER A 24 -3.94 7.72 0.00
CA SER A 24 -3.72 7.28 1.38
C SER A 24 -2.98 8.36 2.19
N ASP A 25 -2.91 8.16 3.50
CA ASP A 25 -1.95 8.92 4.31
C ASP A 25 -0.51 8.53 3.88
N TRP A 26 0.45 9.44 4.12
CA TRP A 26 1.86 9.18 3.85
C TRP A 26 2.38 8.04 4.73
N VAL A 27 3.27 7.21 4.17
CA VAL A 27 3.94 6.13 4.88
C VAL A 27 5.44 6.37 4.81
N THR A 28 6.11 6.29 5.97
CA THR A 28 7.57 6.30 6.02
C THR A 28 8.08 4.94 5.56
N VAL A 29 8.95 4.94 4.55
CA VAL A 29 9.71 3.76 4.15
C VAL A 29 11.10 3.88 4.78
N ASP A 30 11.36 3.04 5.77
CA ASP A 30 12.65 2.98 6.46
C ASP A 30 13.50 1.81 5.93
N GLN A 31 14.74 1.72 6.39
CA GLN A 31 15.66 0.68 5.96
C GLN A 31 15.14 -0.73 6.28
N THR A 32 14.49 -0.92 7.44
CA THR A 32 13.88 -2.20 7.83
C THR A 32 12.87 -2.70 6.78
N THR A 33 12.06 -1.79 6.25
CA THR A 33 11.07 -2.10 5.21
C THR A 33 11.76 -2.53 3.92
N ILE A 34 12.84 -1.84 3.54
CA ILE A 34 13.65 -2.15 2.35
C ILE A 34 14.34 -3.51 2.49
N ASP A 35 14.99 -3.76 3.63
CA ASP A 35 15.68 -5.02 3.93
C ASP A 35 14.70 -6.20 3.89
N THR A 36 13.51 -6.05 4.48
CA THR A 36 12.47 -7.09 4.47
C THR A 36 12.00 -7.39 3.05
N PHE A 37 11.92 -6.38 2.18
CA PHE A 37 11.57 -6.57 0.78
C PHE A 37 12.69 -7.27 0.00
N ALA A 38 13.95 -6.90 0.25
CA ALA A 38 15.12 -7.57 -0.32
C ALA A 38 15.14 -9.05 0.06
N ASP A 39 14.89 -9.38 1.33
CA ASP A 39 14.80 -10.76 1.81
C ASP A 39 13.66 -11.55 1.15
N ALA A 40 12.50 -10.92 0.97
CA ALA A 40 11.34 -11.56 0.35
C ALA A 40 11.53 -11.84 -1.15
N THR A 41 12.34 -11.02 -1.84
CA THR A 41 12.50 -11.08 -3.30
C THR A 41 13.85 -11.62 -3.76
N GLY A 42 14.83 -11.69 -2.85
CA GLY A 42 16.22 -11.98 -3.16
C GLY A 42 16.96 -10.82 -3.86
N ASP A 43 16.39 -9.61 -3.88
CA ASP A 43 17.02 -8.43 -4.48
C ASP A 43 17.83 -7.65 -3.43
N HIS A 44 19.04 -8.14 -3.18
CA HIS A 44 20.03 -7.50 -2.32
C HIS A 44 21.05 -6.67 -3.12
N GLN A 45 20.62 -5.97 -4.18
CA GLN A 45 21.52 -5.03 -4.87
C GLN A 45 22.04 -3.96 -3.90
N TRP A 46 23.33 -3.60 -4.03
CA TRP A 46 24.03 -2.69 -3.12
C TRP A 46 23.34 -1.32 -2.95
N ILE A 47 22.65 -0.82 -3.97
CA ILE A 47 21.88 0.43 -3.89
C ILE A 47 20.68 0.36 -2.91
N HIS A 48 20.27 -0.83 -2.50
CA HIS A 48 19.15 -1.04 -1.60
C HIS A 48 19.60 -1.31 -0.15
N VAL A 49 20.72 -2.01 0.06
CA VAL A 49 21.06 -2.63 1.35
C VAL A 49 22.47 -2.33 1.89
N ASP A 50 23.26 -1.48 1.21
CA ASP A 50 24.59 -1.01 1.65
C ASP A 50 24.53 0.44 2.17
#